data_AF-A0A950R2W0-F1
#
_entry.id   AF-A0A950R2W0-F1
#
_cell.length_a   1.000
_cell.length_b   1.000
_cell.length_c   1.000
_cell.angle_alpha   90.00
_cell.angle_beta   90.00
_cell.angle_gamma   90.00
#
_symmetry.space_group_name_H-M   'P 1'
#
loop_
_entity.id
_entity.type
_entity.pdbx_description
1 polymer ?
#
loop_
_entity_poly.entity_id
_entity_poly.type
_entity_poly.pdbx_seq_one_letter_code
_entity_poly.pdbx_strand_id
1 'polypeptide(L)'
;KGRKGKKTSRTIALSPGTLADLELWLPMLPNQEPDGLLFPSERNTALWRDNVWYRSMQPALETVGLGWATFQVLRRTNASLGRKAKVDDKVAADQRGHGLGVSLEVYSQSDLQQKSAVVEKIESEVIR
;
A
#
# COMPACT_ATOMS: atom_id res chain seq x y z
N LYS A 1 19.56 10.63 11.68
CA LYS A 1 19.09 12.01 12.01
C LYS A 1 17.64 12.15 11.54
N GLY A 2 16.66 11.92 12.43
CA GLY A 2 15.23 11.93 12.09
C GLY A 2 14.76 13.35 11.77
N ARG A 3 14.03 13.50 10.65
CA ARG A 3 13.57 14.81 10.17
C ARG A 3 12.33 15.23 10.97
N LYS A 4 12.55 15.94 12.09
CA LYS A 4 11.50 16.62 12.86
C LYS A 4 10.69 17.54 11.92
N GLY A 5 9.37 17.41 11.90
CA GLY A 5 8.45 18.42 11.36
C GLY A 5 7.59 18.07 10.13
N LYS A 6 7.70 16.88 9.51
CA LYS A 6 6.74 16.48 8.47
C LYS A 6 5.73 15.48 9.04
N LYS A 7 4.44 15.85 9.11
CA LYS A 7 3.34 14.88 9.27
C LYS A 7 3.41 13.92 8.08
N THR A 8 3.85 12.68 8.32
CA THR A 8 3.93 11.61 7.31
C THR A 8 2.77 10.63 7.40
N SER A 9 1.92 10.75 8.43
CA SER A 9 0.66 10.02 8.52
C SER A 9 -0.29 10.48 7.43
N ARG A 10 -1.00 9.54 6.82
CA ARG A 10 -2.00 9.79 5.79
C ARG A 10 -3.08 8.73 5.85
N THR A 11 -4.29 9.12 5.51
CA THR A 11 -5.40 8.18 5.33
C THR A 11 -5.41 7.73 3.88
N ILE A 12 -5.21 6.43 3.68
CA ILE A 12 -5.29 5.76 2.38
C ILE A 12 -6.60 5.00 2.28
N ALA A 13 -7.06 4.77 1.05
CA ALA A 13 -8.16 3.83 0.80
C ALA A 13 -7.55 2.50 0.40
N LEU A 14 -8.27 1.43 0.72
CA LEU A 14 -7.94 0.08 0.31
C LEU A 14 -8.99 -0.36 -0.72
N SER A 15 -8.56 -1.11 -1.74
CA SER A 15 -9.51 -1.71 -2.67
C SER A 15 -10.32 -2.81 -1.97
N PRO A 16 -11.49 -3.18 -2.52
CA PRO A 16 -12.26 -4.31 -2.03
C PRO A 16 -11.45 -5.61 -1.95
N GLY A 17 -10.60 -5.94 -2.93
CA GLY A 17 -9.76 -7.14 -2.88
C GLY A 17 -8.71 -7.08 -1.77
N THR A 18 -8.01 -5.95 -1.61
CA THR A 18 -7.08 -5.76 -0.49
C THR A 18 -7.78 -5.84 0.87
N LEU A 19 -9.02 -5.34 0.98
CA LEU A 19 -9.82 -5.51 2.20
C LEU A 19 -10.16 -6.97 2.45
N ALA A 20 -10.59 -7.71 1.42
CA ALA A 20 -10.89 -9.14 1.53
C ALA A 20 -9.64 -9.95 1.95
N ASP A 21 -8.47 -9.65 1.39
CA ASP A 21 -7.21 -10.28 1.78
C ASP A 21 -6.86 -9.99 3.25
N LEU A 22 -7.09 -8.76 3.71
CA LEU A 22 -6.88 -8.39 5.11
C LEU A 22 -7.89 -9.07 6.04
N GLU A 23 -9.16 -9.20 5.64
CA GLU A 23 -10.18 -9.92 6.41
C GLU A 23 -9.83 -11.40 6.57
N LEU A 24 -9.23 -12.03 5.56
CA LEU A 24 -8.71 -13.39 5.64
C LEU A 24 -7.44 -13.48 6.51
N TRP A 25 -6.60 -12.46 6.47
CA TRP A 25 -5.31 -12.44 7.17
C TRP A 25 -5.42 -12.12 8.68
N LEU A 26 -6.25 -11.16 9.08
CA LEU A 26 -6.37 -10.69 10.46
C LEU A 26 -6.63 -11.81 11.49
N PRO A 27 -7.51 -12.80 11.23
CA PRO A 27 -7.73 -13.91 12.15
C PRO A 27 -6.49 -14.80 12.38
N MET A 28 -5.54 -14.80 11.43
CA MET A 28 -4.32 -15.60 11.50
C MET A 28 -3.21 -14.92 12.30
N LEU A 29 -3.41 -13.67 12.73
CA LEU A 29 -2.39 -12.94 13.47
C LEU A 29 -2.16 -13.53 14.86
N PRO A 30 -0.89 -13.70 15.27
CA PRO A 30 -0.55 -14.17 16.61
C PRO A 30 -0.87 -13.13 17.70
N ASN A 31 -0.99 -11.85 17.32
CA ASN A 31 -1.39 -10.76 18.20
C ASN A 31 -2.40 -9.86 17.47
N GLN A 32 -3.61 -9.75 18.01
CA GLN A 32 -4.72 -8.96 17.47
C GLN A 32 -4.98 -7.67 18.27
N GLU A 33 -4.10 -7.34 19.23
CA GLU A 33 -4.20 -6.08 19.98
C GLU A 33 -4.07 -4.86 19.04
N PRO A 34 -4.65 -3.70 19.39
CA PRO A 34 -4.67 -2.52 18.53
C PRO A 34 -3.28 -2.00 18.12
N ASP A 35 -2.25 -2.25 18.94
CA ASP A 35 -0.85 -1.90 18.69
C ASP A 35 -0.02 -3.07 18.13
N GLY A 36 -0.67 -4.20 17.85
CA GLY A 36 -0.09 -5.38 17.23
C GLY A 36 0.45 -5.10 15.83
N LEU A 37 1.49 -5.85 15.45
CA LEU A 37 2.06 -5.77 14.11
C LEU A 37 1.12 -6.46 13.11
N LEU A 38 0.68 -5.72 12.09
CA LEU A 38 -0.15 -6.27 11.00
C LEU A 38 0.60 -7.33 10.17
N PHE A 39 1.93 -7.23 10.07
CA PHE A 39 2.77 -8.22 9.36
C PHE A 39 3.95 -8.61 10.25
N PRO A 40 3.76 -9.51 11.22
CA PRO A 40 4.82 -9.97 12.10
C PRO A 40 5.68 -11.04 11.41
N SER A 41 6.96 -11.09 11.77
CA SER A 41 7.81 -12.28 11.54
C SER A 41 7.32 -13.45 12.40
N GLU A 42 7.78 -14.67 12.12
CA GLU A 42 7.57 -15.86 12.99
C GLU A 42 7.98 -15.66 14.46
N ARG A 43 8.89 -14.71 14.73
CA ARG A 43 9.33 -14.34 16.09
C ARG A 43 8.55 -13.17 16.70
N ASN A 44 7.41 -12.79 16.13
CA ASN A 44 6.61 -11.62 16.52
C ASN A 44 7.35 -10.27 16.49
N THR A 45 8.39 -10.16 15.66
CA THR A 45 9.11 -8.91 15.40
C THR A 45 8.70 -8.29 14.07
N ALA A 46 8.98 -7.00 13.86
CA ALA A 46 8.73 -6.34 12.59
C ALA A 46 9.55 -6.98 11.46
N LEU A 47 8.89 -7.23 10.32
CA LEU A 47 9.56 -7.76 9.13
C LEU A 47 10.60 -6.78 8.61
N TRP A 48 11.78 -7.30 8.28
CA TRP A 48 12.79 -6.52 7.60
C TRP A 48 12.59 -6.57 6.09
N ARG A 49 12.59 -5.40 5.45
CA ARG A 49 12.29 -5.24 4.03
C ARG A 49 13.09 -6.21 3.15
N ASP A 50 14.41 -6.29 3.32
CA ASP A 50 15.19 -7.11 2.40
C ASP A 50 15.09 -8.61 2.74
N ASN A 51 14.68 -8.98 3.95
CA ASN A 51 14.36 -10.38 4.25
C ASN A 51 13.13 -10.82 3.44
N VAL A 52 12.07 -10.00 3.44
CA VAL A 52 10.88 -10.26 2.61
C VAL A 52 11.25 -10.27 1.12
N TRP A 53 12.12 -9.36 0.70
CA TRP A 53 12.53 -9.27 -0.69
C TRP A 53 13.32 -10.50 -1.15
N TYR A 54 14.49 -10.76 -0.53
CA TYR A 54 15.42 -11.78 -0.99
C TYR A 54 14.92 -13.20 -0.73
N ARG A 55 14.10 -13.43 0.30
CA ARG A 55 13.65 -14.78 0.68
C ARG A 55 12.34 -15.20 0.04
N SER A 56 11.49 -14.25 -0.36
CA SER A 56 10.14 -14.56 -0.83
C SER A 56 9.84 -13.94 -2.17
N MET A 57 9.99 -12.61 -2.32
CA MET A 57 9.58 -11.89 -3.52
C MET A 57 10.51 -12.17 -4.71
N GLN A 58 11.82 -11.99 -4.55
CA GLN A 58 12.78 -12.11 -5.63
C GLN A 58 12.79 -13.51 -6.26
N PRO A 59 12.85 -14.62 -5.50
CA PRO A 59 12.83 -15.96 -6.09
C PRO A 59 11.56 -16.21 -6.91
N ALA A 60 10.40 -15.78 -6.42
CA ALA A 60 9.13 -15.92 -7.14
C ALA A 60 9.05 -15.05 -8.40
N LEU A 61 9.68 -13.87 -8.39
CA LEU A 61 9.74 -12.98 -9.55
C LEU A 61 10.74 -13.45 -10.60
N GLU A 62 11.84 -14.11 -10.18
CA GLU A 62 12.82 -14.68 -11.10
C GLU A 62 12.21 -15.77 -11.99
N THR A 63 11.30 -16.60 -11.47
CA THR A 63 10.66 -17.67 -12.26
C THR A 63 9.82 -17.14 -13.42
N VAL A 64 9.34 -15.90 -13.33
CA VAL A 64 8.56 -15.21 -14.37
C VAL A 64 9.37 -14.14 -15.12
N GLY A 65 10.71 -14.11 -14.95
CA GLY A 65 11.60 -13.17 -15.65
C GLY A 65 11.59 -11.74 -15.10
N LEU A 66 11.03 -11.52 -13.91
CA LEU A 66 10.91 -10.22 -13.23
C LEU A 66 11.90 -10.04 -12.07
N GLY A 67 12.97 -10.84 -12.00
CA GLY A 67 13.97 -10.76 -10.93
C GLY A 67 14.68 -9.41 -10.78
N TRP A 68 14.62 -8.56 -11.81
CA TRP A 68 15.15 -7.19 -11.80
C TRP A 68 14.23 -6.17 -11.08
N ALA A 69 12.97 -6.54 -10.80
CA ALA A 69 12.04 -5.66 -10.12
C ALA A 69 12.52 -5.35 -8.70
N THR A 70 11.96 -4.30 -8.09
CA THR A 70 12.23 -3.91 -6.70
C THR A 70 10.96 -3.32 -6.10
N PHE A 71 10.90 -3.15 -4.77
CA PHE A 71 9.79 -2.42 -4.13
C PHE A 71 9.60 -1.01 -4.71
N GLN A 72 10.68 -0.34 -5.13
CA GLN A 72 10.60 0.96 -5.78
C GLN A 72 9.94 0.87 -7.15
N VAL A 73 10.25 -0.18 -7.93
CA VAL A 73 9.59 -0.45 -9.22
C VAL A 73 8.12 -0.74 -8.99
N LEU A 74 7.76 -1.62 -8.04
CA LEU A 74 6.36 -1.92 -7.70
C LEU A 74 5.57 -0.65 -7.32
N ARG A 75 6.17 0.23 -6.51
CA ARG A 75 5.57 1.52 -6.16
C ARG A 75 5.37 2.42 -7.37
N ARG A 76 6.32 2.46 -8.31
CA ARG A 76 6.20 3.21 -9.57
C ARG A 76 5.16 2.60 -10.51
N THR A 77 5.05 1.27 -10.54
CA THR A 77 4.03 0.56 -11.30
C THR A 77 2.63 0.91 -10.79
N ASN A 78 2.40 0.81 -9.47
CA ASN A 78 1.15 1.26 -8.85
C ASN A 78 0.82 2.73 -9.22
N ALA A 79 1.83 3.59 -9.18
CA ALA A 79 1.69 4.99 -9.59
C ALA A 79 1.35 5.17 -11.08
N SER A 80 1.89 4.34 -11.97
CA SER A 80 1.63 4.39 -13.41
C SER A 80 0.26 3.79 -13.77
N LEU A 81 -0.17 2.72 -13.09
CA LEU A 81 -1.48 2.11 -13.24
C LEU A 81 -2.57 3.09 -12.82
N GLY A 82 -2.40 3.80 -11.70
CA GLY A 82 -3.31 4.88 -11.31
C GLY A 82 -3.49 5.94 -12.40
N ARG A 83 -2.40 6.39 -13.05
CA ARG A 83 -2.50 7.35 -14.16
C ARG A 83 -3.22 6.78 -15.38
N LYS A 84 -2.93 5.52 -15.75
CA LYS A 84 -3.61 4.83 -16.87
C LYS A 84 -5.11 4.66 -16.60
N ALA A 85 -5.47 4.42 -15.34
CA ALA A 85 -6.84 4.35 -14.87
C ALA A 85 -7.58 5.72 -14.87
N LYS A 86 -6.97 6.81 -15.35
CA LYS A 86 -7.52 8.18 -15.33
C LYS A 86 -7.94 8.64 -13.93
N VAL A 87 -7.23 8.16 -12.92
CA VAL A 87 -7.38 8.61 -11.54
C VAL A 87 -6.94 10.06 -11.46
N ASP A 88 -7.75 10.92 -10.83
CA ASP A 88 -7.40 12.32 -10.60
C ASP A 88 -6.00 12.42 -9.94
N ASP A 89 -5.10 13.17 -10.57
CA ASP A 89 -3.70 13.30 -10.17
C ASP A 89 -3.53 13.77 -8.72
N LYS A 90 -4.51 14.53 -8.19
CA LYS A 90 -4.54 14.99 -6.79
C LYS A 90 -4.82 13.84 -5.83
N VAL A 91 -5.84 13.02 -6.12
CA VAL A 91 -6.20 11.85 -5.30
C VAL A 91 -5.07 10.82 -5.31
N ALA A 92 -4.45 10.58 -6.47
CA ALA A 92 -3.29 9.71 -6.56
C ALA A 92 -2.05 10.28 -5.84
N ALA A 93 -1.83 11.61 -5.84
CA ALA A 93 -0.75 12.24 -5.10
C ALA A 93 -0.95 12.14 -3.57
N ASP A 94 -2.18 12.30 -3.08
CA ASP A 94 -2.52 12.19 -1.65
C ASP A 94 -2.37 10.76 -1.13
N GLN A 95 -2.76 9.76 -1.93
CA GLN A 95 -2.51 8.34 -1.64
C GLN A 95 -1.01 8.01 -1.57
N ARG A 96 -0.21 8.53 -2.52
CA ARG A 96 1.23 8.22 -2.64
C ARG A 96 2.13 9.09 -1.77
N GLY A 97 1.59 10.15 -1.19
CA GLY A 97 2.30 11.10 -0.33
C GLY A 97 3.12 12.18 -1.04
N HIS A 98 2.71 12.56 -2.25
CA HIS A 98 3.29 13.66 -3.03
C HIS A 98 2.44 14.96 -2.99
N GLY A 99 1.33 15.00 -2.24
CA GLY A 99 0.48 16.18 -2.08
C GLY A 99 1.12 17.31 -1.26
N LEU A 100 0.99 18.54 -1.78
CA LEU A 100 1.31 19.81 -1.16
C LEU A 100 0.75 19.87 0.27
N GLY A 101 1.54 20.39 1.21
CA GLY A 101 1.19 20.42 2.64
C GLY A 101 -0.02 21.28 2.96
N VAL A 102 -1.21 20.74 2.75
CA VAL A 102 -2.46 21.31 3.25
C VAL A 102 -3.05 20.28 4.19
N SER A 103 -2.98 20.58 5.49
CA SER A 103 -3.83 19.97 6.49
C SER A 103 -5.28 20.22 6.09
N LEU A 104 -5.94 19.26 5.47
CA LEU A 104 -7.39 19.19 5.51
C LEU A 104 -7.77 18.43 6.78
N GLU A 105 -7.86 19.18 7.88
CA GLU A 105 -8.89 18.92 8.87
C GLU A 105 -10.22 18.77 8.12
N VAL A 106 -11.00 17.76 8.51
CA VAL A 106 -12.30 17.35 7.92
C VAL A 106 -12.18 16.44 6.68
N TYR A 107 -12.18 15.12 6.92
CA TYR A 107 -12.49 14.11 5.90
C TYR A 107 -14.02 13.92 5.82
N SER A 108 -14.59 14.10 4.63
CA SER A 108 -15.95 13.67 4.33
C SER A 108 -15.96 12.23 3.80
N GLN A 109 -17.06 11.48 4.00
CA GLN A 109 -17.20 10.11 3.47
C GLN A 109 -17.03 10.04 1.94
N SER A 110 -17.38 11.12 1.23
CA SER A 110 -17.21 11.23 -0.23
C SER A 110 -15.75 11.18 -0.69
N ASP A 111 -14.81 11.72 0.08
CA ASP A 111 -13.38 11.69 -0.29
C ASP A 111 -12.79 10.28 -0.14
N LEU A 112 -13.25 9.51 0.84
CA LEU A 112 -12.86 8.10 1.02
C LEU A 112 -13.46 7.22 -0.08
N GLN A 113 -14.71 7.43 -0.45
CA GLN A 113 -15.36 6.69 -1.55
C GLN A 113 -14.69 6.95 -2.89
N GLN A 114 -14.33 8.20 -3.19
CA GLN A 114 -13.55 8.54 -4.39
C GLN A 114 -12.18 7.85 -4.38
N LYS A 115 -11.51 7.84 -3.23
CA LYS A 115 -10.26 7.11 -3.06
C LYS A 115 -10.42 5.60 -3.23
N SER A 116 -11.50 4.98 -2.75
CA SER A 116 -11.75 3.55 -2.90
C SER A 116 -12.01 3.14 -4.36
N ALA A 117 -12.86 3.88 -5.09
CA ALA A 117 -13.13 3.63 -6.51
C ALA A 117 -11.85 3.69 -7.38
N VAL A 118 -10.92 4.57 -6.99
CA VAL A 118 -9.60 4.69 -7.61
C VAL A 118 -8.75 3.45 -7.38
N VAL A 119 -8.70 2.92 -6.16
CA VAL A 119 -7.89 1.74 -5.82
C VAL A 119 -8.50 0.48 -6.43
N GLU A 120 -9.82 0.37 -6.47
CA GLU A 120 -10.56 -0.70 -7.15
C GLU A 120 -10.22 -0.76 -8.65
N LYS A 121 -10.16 0.39 -9.32
CA LYS A 121 -9.76 0.45 -10.74
C LYS A 121 -8.29 0.11 -10.97
N ILE A 122 -7.42 0.34 -9.99
CA ILE A 122 -6.02 -0.07 -10.07
C ILE A 122 -5.92 -1.60 -9.88
N GLU A 123 -6.68 -2.15 -8.95
CA GLU A 123 -6.73 -3.60 -8.68
C GLU A 123 -7.24 -4.39 -9.89
N SER A 124 -8.27 -3.91 -10.58
CA SER A 124 -8.81 -4.59 -11.77
C SER A 124 -7.81 -4.66 -12.95
N GLU A 125 -6.86 -3.72 -13.05
CA GLU A 125 -5.78 -3.76 -14.05
C GLU A 125 -4.68 -4.77 -13.69
N VAL A 126 -4.63 -5.23 -12.43
CA VAL A 126 -3.63 -6.19 -11.93
C VAL A 126 -4.15 -7.63 -11.99
N ILE A 127 -5.44 -7.86 -11.73
CA ILE A 127 -6.06 -9.21 -11.63
C ILE A 127 -6.45 -9.80 -13.01
N ARG A 128 -6.02 -9.20 -14.12
CA ARG A 128 -6.38 -9.63 -15.49
C ARG A 128 -5.90 -11.05 -15.83
#